data_AF-A0A3R8NAU1-F1
#
_entry.id   AF-A0A3R8NAU1-F1
#
_cell.length_a   1.000
_cell.length_b   1.000
_cell.length_c   1.000
_cell.angle_alpha   90.00
_cell.angle_beta   90.00
_cell.angle_gamma   90.00
#
_symmetry.space_group_name_H-M   'P 1'
#
loop_
_entity.id
_entity.type
_entity.pdbx_description
1 polymer ?
#
loop_
_entity_poly.entity_id
_entity_poly.type
_entity_poly.pdbx_seq_one_letter_code
_entity_poly.pdbx_strand_id
1 'polypeptide(L)'
;MLLYEIGSLYEPDRCGVIAAMGRNDPSTQRDIPAAFEAYSLLLNQLDRTELQNAAPGAPVVDLSPGVHCMPCADGDDKQAESVKGRVVCLVGVEAGMLGYAAHWLVDNLRSDTVRRMGGILAVPFEIRQIDARDHLVPDWFCIFYQSANPHLNYPLLSFRSVLTDERFRGEWTDVARLRAPLYGLPMHDPMKAP
;
A
#
# COMPACT_ATOMS: atom_id res chain seq x y z
N MET A 1 -18.53 5.22 -3.49
CA MET A 1 -17.57 6.32 -3.68
C MET A 1 -16.60 5.87 -4.76
N LEU A 2 -16.66 6.49 -5.94
CA LEU A 2 -15.82 6.10 -7.07
C LEU A 2 -14.40 6.61 -6.80
N LEU A 3 -13.39 5.71 -6.82
CA LEU A 3 -11.97 6.11 -6.68
C LEU A 3 -11.57 7.21 -7.70
N TYR A 4 -12.29 7.29 -8.81
CA TYR A 4 -12.16 8.31 -9.85
C TYR A 4 -12.50 9.75 -9.40
N GLU A 5 -13.23 9.93 -8.31
CA GLU A 5 -13.58 11.25 -7.75
C GLU A 5 -12.64 11.69 -6.61
N ILE A 6 -11.74 10.81 -6.17
CA ILE A 6 -10.70 11.15 -5.20
C ILE A 6 -9.66 11.97 -5.95
N GLY A 7 -9.62 13.28 -5.71
CA GLY A 7 -8.94 14.30 -6.53
C GLY A 7 -7.42 14.18 -6.71
N SER A 8 -6.81 13.04 -6.35
CA SER A 8 -5.36 12.81 -6.43
C SER A 8 -4.90 12.06 -7.69
N LEU A 9 -5.77 11.39 -8.45
CA LEU A 9 -5.32 10.57 -9.58
C LEU A 9 -5.01 11.39 -10.85
N TYR A 10 -5.63 12.57 -11.02
CA TYR A 10 -5.60 13.30 -12.30
C TYR A 10 -5.31 14.82 -12.21
N GLU A 11 -5.15 15.41 -11.02
CA GLU A 11 -4.91 16.86 -10.86
C GLU A 11 -3.53 17.15 -10.22
N PRO A 12 -2.45 17.27 -11.02
CA PRO A 12 -1.09 17.50 -10.50
C PRO A 12 -0.84 18.92 -9.96
N ASP A 13 -1.62 19.93 -10.36
CA ASP A 13 -1.25 21.34 -10.14
C ASP A 13 -1.87 22.00 -8.89
N ARG A 14 -2.86 21.39 -8.22
CA ARG A 14 -3.42 21.93 -6.97
C ARG A 14 -3.81 20.79 -6.03
N CYS A 15 -2.96 20.51 -5.04
CA CYS A 15 -3.21 19.58 -3.93
C CYS A 15 -3.12 18.07 -4.24
N GLY A 16 -2.37 17.65 -5.26
CA GLY A 16 -1.99 16.24 -5.40
C GLY A 16 -1.02 15.79 -4.30
N VAL A 17 -1.15 14.54 -3.82
CA VAL A 17 -0.31 13.97 -2.73
C VAL A 17 1.19 14.06 -3.08
N ILE A 18 1.55 13.79 -4.34
CA ILE A 18 2.94 13.90 -4.82
C ILE A 18 3.46 15.35 -4.76
N ALA A 19 2.63 16.33 -5.13
CA ALA A 19 3.01 17.74 -5.04
C ALA A 19 3.18 18.19 -3.58
N ALA A 20 2.37 17.65 -2.65
CA ALA A 20 2.54 17.86 -1.21
C ALA A 20 3.84 17.24 -0.70
N MET A 21 4.14 15.99 -1.09
CA MET A 21 5.43 15.34 -0.77
C MET A 21 6.63 16.14 -1.29
N GLY A 22 6.53 16.74 -2.48
CA GLY A 22 7.56 17.60 -3.07
C GLY A 22 7.83 18.90 -2.30
N ARG A 23 6.88 19.37 -1.49
CA ARG A 23 7.02 20.57 -0.64
C ARG A 23 7.49 20.28 0.78
N ASN A 24 7.50 19.01 1.18
CA ASN A 24 7.96 18.54 2.49
C ASN A 24 9.49 18.44 2.54
N ASP A 25 9.98 17.85 3.63
CA ASP A 25 11.41 17.70 3.90
C ASP A 25 12.12 16.78 2.89
N PRO A 26 13.46 16.89 2.76
CA PRO A 26 14.23 16.11 1.77
C PRO A 26 14.13 14.59 1.92
N SER A 27 13.75 14.05 3.09
CA SER A 27 13.56 12.61 3.26
C SER A 27 12.28 12.14 2.60
N THR A 28 11.18 12.87 2.77
CA THR A 28 9.89 12.62 2.11
C THR A 28 10.01 12.72 0.58
N GLN A 29 10.82 13.65 0.06
CA GLN A 29 11.04 13.79 -1.38
C GLN A 29 11.67 12.55 -2.03
N ARG A 30 12.46 11.76 -1.28
CA ARG A 30 13.08 10.52 -1.79
C ARG A 30 12.07 9.41 -2.02
N ASP A 31 10.88 9.51 -1.45
CA ASP A 31 9.82 8.51 -1.58
C ASP A 31 8.90 8.78 -2.78
N ILE A 32 9.05 9.93 -3.45
CA ILE A 32 8.25 10.31 -4.63
C ILE A 32 8.29 9.24 -5.73
N PRO A 33 9.44 8.64 -6.11
CA PRO A 33 9.46 7.57 -7.12
C PRO A 33 8.63 6.34 -6.73
N ALA A 34 8.71 5.92 -5.47
CA ALA A 34 7.93 4.80 -4.94
C ALA A 34 6.42 5.13 -4.92
N ALA A 35 6.06 6.35 -4.52
CA ALA A 35 4.67 6.79 -4.52
C ALA A 35 4.09 6.84 -5.94
N PHE A 36 4.85 7.35 -6.91
CA PHE A 36 4.46 7.38 -8.32
C PHE A 36 4.27 5.96 -8.89
N GLU A 37 5.17 5.04 -8.56
CA GLU A 37 5.05 3.64 -8.96
C GLU A 37 3.81 2.96 -8.36
N ALA A 38 3.51 3.20 -7.07
CA ALA A 38 2.29 2.72 -6.43
C ALA A 38 1.02 3.19 -7.18
N TYR A 39 0.91 4.49 -7.50
CA TYR A 39 -0.23 5.00 -8.27
C TYR A 39 -0.29 4.41 -9.68
N SER A 40 0.85 4.24 -10.35
CA SER A 40 0.91 3.64 -11.69
C SER A 40 0.39 2.20 -11.68
N LEU A 41 0.77 1.41 -10.67
CA LEU A 41 0.26 0.06 -10.48
C LEU A 41 -1.25 0.04 -10.21
N LEU A 42 -1.74 0.93 -9.35
CA LEU A 42 -3.17 1.07 -9.06
C LEU A 42 -3.96 1.41 -10.33
N LEU A 43 -3.54 2.43 -11.09
CA LEU A 43 -4.22 2.84 -12.32
C LEU A 43 -4.26 1.70 -13.34
N ASN A 44 -3.13 1.04 -13.58
CA ASN A 44 -3.08 -0.11 -14.49
C ASN A 44 -4.00 -1.26 -14.04
N GLN A 45 -4.19 -1.48 -12.73
CA GLN A 45 -5.13 -2.49 -12.25
C GLN A 45 -6.59 -2.06 -12.36
N LEU A 46 -6.91 -0.78 -12.13
CA LEU A 46 -8.26 -0.25 -12.35
C LEU A 46 -8.68 -0.30 -13.82
N ASP A 47 -7.73 -0.18 -14.76
CA ASP A 47 -8.00 -0.35 -16.20
C ASP A 47 -8.33 -1.80 -16.59
N ARG A 48 -7.95 -2.78 -15.76
CA ARG A 48 -8.06 -4.22 -16.04
C ARG A 48 -9.12 -4.93 -15.20
N THR A 49 -9.49 -4.37 -14.06
CA THR A 49 -10.34 -5.02 -13.06
C THR A 49 -11.31 -4.02 -12.46
N GLU A 50 -12.51 -4.50 -12.13
CA GLU A 50 -13.48 -3.68 -11.40
C GLU A 50 -13.08 -3.54 -9.92
N LEU A 51 -13.41 -2.39 -9.34
CA LEU A 51 -13.22 -2.13 -7.93
C LEU A 51 -14.12 -3.03 -7.08
N GLN A 52 -13.53 -3.83 -6.21
CA GLN A 52 -14.24 -4.71 -5.30
C GLN A 52 -14.44 -4.02 -3.94
N ASN A 53 -15.68 -3.88 -3.49
CA ASN A 53 -15.97 -3.37 -2.15
C ASN A 53 -15.90 -4.54 -1.15
N ALA A 54 -15.05 -4.41 -0.15
CA ALA A 54 -14.93 -5.36 0.95
C ALA A 54 -15.49 -4.75 2.24
N ALA A 55 -16.07 -5.60 3.10
CA ALA A 55 -16.52 -5.15 4.40
C ALA A 55 -15.31 -4.71 5.26
N PRO A 56 -15.48 -3.74 6.18
CA PRO A 56 -14.40 -3.31 7.06
C PRO A 56 -13.80 -4.52 7.82
N GLY A 57 -12.49 -4.70 7.71
CA GLY A 57 -11.78 -5.81 8.38
C GLY A 57 -12.00 -7.20 7.78
N ALA A 58 -12.73 -7.32 6.66
CA ALA A 58 -12.81 -8.58 5.94
C ALA A 58 -11.46 -8.91 5.31
N PRO A 59 -10.97 -10.16 5.44
CA PRO A 59 -9.75 -10.57 4.77
C PRO A 59 -9.93 -10.55 3.25
N VAL A 60 -8.88 -10.19 2.53
CA VAL A 60 -8.85 -10.37 1.07
C VAL A 60 -8.64 -11.85 0.79
N VAL A 61 -9.75 -12.55 0.59
CA VAL A 61 -9.79 -13.99 0.31
C VAL A 61 -9.16 -14.23 -1.07
N ASP A 62 -8.24 -15.19 -1.15
CA ASP A 62 -7.57 -15.69 -2.37
C ASP A 62 -6.38 -14.89 -2.95
N LEU A 63 -6.07 -13.69 -2.46
CA LEU A 63 -4.94 -12.88 -2.94
C LEU A 63 -4.90 -12.77 -4.48
N SER A 64 -6.05 -12.64 -5.13
CA SER A 64 -6.11 -12.53 -6.60
C SER A 64 -5.81 -11.10 -7.07
N PRO A 65 -5.26 -10.89 -8.28
CA PRO A 65 -5.03 -9.56 -8.80
C PRO A 65 -6.33 -8.75 -8.90
N GLY A 66 -6.32 -7.52 -8.40
CA GLY A 66 -7.50 -6.66 -8.35
C GLY A 66 -7.34 -5.50 -7.38
N VAL A 67 -8.38 -4.67 -7.26
CA VAL A 67 -8.40 -3.53 -6.32
C VAL A 67 -9.55 -3.71 -5.34
N HIS A 68 -9.25 -3.66 -4.04
CA HIS A 68 -10.24 -3.78 -2.98
C HIS A 68 -10.35 -2.49 -2.18
N CYS A 69 -11.55 -1.95 -2.02
CA CYS A 69 -11.86 -0.79 -1.19
C CYS A 69 -12.59 -1.23 0.08
N MET A 70 -12.11 -0.79 1.23
CA MET A 70 -12.65 -1.05 2.56
C MET A 70 -12.93 0.28 3.25
N PRO A 71 -14.20 0.67 3.44
CA PRO A 71 -14.50 1.83 4.28
C PRO A 71 -14.06 1.57 5.72
N CYS A 72 -13.64 2.61 6.44
CA CYS A 72 -13.52 2.52 7.89
C CYS A 72 -14.93 2.53 8.49
N ALA A 73 -15.17 1.72 9.54
CA ALA A 73 -16.43 1.82 10.28
C ALA A 73 -16.56 3.23 10.89
N ASP A 74 -17.75 3.82 10.85
CA ASP A 74 -18.04 5.14 11.41
C ASP A 74 -17.49 5.23 12.85
N GLY A 75 -16.42 5.99 13.04
CA GLY A 75 -15.75 6.17 14.32
C GLY A 75 -15.70 7.65 14.66
N ASP A 76 -16.33 8.02 15.77
CA ASP A 76 -16.37 9.38 16.35
C ASP A 76 -15.04 10.14 16.18
N ASP A 77 -15.05 11.14 15.30
CA ASP A 77 -13.90 11.97 14.92
C ASP A 77 -13.44 12.87 16.08
N LYS A 78 -12.47 12.38 16.86
CA LYS A 78 -11.54 13.22 17.64
C LYS A 78 -10.10 12.71 17.63
N GLN A 79 -9.61 12.23 16.49
CA GLN A 79 -8.18 12.10 16.25
C GLN A 79 -7.82 12.74 14.91
N ALA A 80 -6.85 13.65 14.97
CA ALA A 80 -6.36 14.43 13.84
C ALA A 80 -5.89 13.50 12.71
N GLU A 81 -6.31 13.80 11.48
CA GLU A 81 -6.18 13.01 10.24
C GLU A 81 -7.14 11.79 10.15
N SER A 82 -8.41 12.08 9.88
CA SER A 82 -9.47 11.06 9.77
C SER A 82 -9.29 10.21 8.50
N VAL A 83 -8.73 9.01 8.67
CA VAL A 83 -8.70 7.96 7.65
C VAL A 83 -10.12 7.42 7.45
N LYS A 84 -10.76 7.75 6.33
CA LYS A 84 -12.14 7.36 6.00
C LYS A 84 -12.26 5.96 5.41
N GLY A 85 -11.18 5.44 4.86
CA GLY A 85 -11.17 4.15 4.22
C GLY A 85 -9.77 3.72 3.82
N ARG A 86 -9.69 2.50 3.31
CA ARG A 86 -8.45 1.85 2.90
C ARG A 86 -8.68 1.20 1.56
N VAL A 87 -7.65 1.20 0.73
CA VAL A 87 -7.64 0.53 -0.56
C VAL A 87 -6.41 -0.36 -0.60
N VAL A 88 -6.54 -1.53 -1.21
CA VAL A 88 -5.38 -2.36 -1.52
C VAL A 88 -5.42 -2.77 -2.98
N CYS A 89 -4.32 -2.51 -3.67
CA CYS A 89 -4.07 -2.94 -5.04
C CYS A 89 -3.25 -4.23 -5.00
N LEU A 90 -3.81 -5.33 -5.49
CA LEU A 90 -3.12 -6.61 -5.65
C LEU A 90 -2.67 -6.75 -7.10
N VAL A 91 -1.35 -6.86 -7.30
CA VAL A 91 -0.71 -6.97 -8.62
C VAL A 91 -0.13 -8.37 -8.77
N GLY A 92 -0.54 -9.07 -9.83
CA GLY A 92 0.08 -10.32 -10.23
C GLY A 92 1.49 -10.09 -10.79
N VAL A 93 2.47 -10.82 -10.28
CA VAL A 93 3.87 -10.70 -10.68
C VAL A 93 4.38 -12.04 -11.16
N GLU A 94 4.85 -12.09 -12.40
CA GLU A 94 5.51 -13.25 -12.98
C GLU A 94 6.90 -13.48 -12.38
N ALA A 95 7.38 -14.72 -12.40
CA ALA A 95 8.70 -15.07 -11.91
C ALA A 95 9.79 -14.25 -12.61
N GLY A 96 10.66 -13.60 -11.83
CA GLY A 96 11.72 -12.74 -12.33
C GLY A 96 11.29 -11.31 -12.70
N MET A 97 9.99 -11.00 -12.66
CA MET A 97 9.48 -9.70 -13.08
C MET A 97 9.28 -8.70 -11.93
N LEU A 98 9.42 -9.11 -10.66
CA LEU A 98 9.14 -8.26 -9.50
C LEU A 98 9.91 -6.92 -9.53
N GLY A 99 11.22 -6.98 -9.77
CA GLY A 99 12.05 -5.77 -9.83
C GLY A 99 11.82 -4.89 -11.07
N TYR A 100 11.17 -5.42 -12.11
CA TYR A 100 10.78 -4.65 -13.30
C TYR A 100 9.39 -4.04 -13.16
N ALA A 101 8.48 -4.76 -12.50
CA ALA A 101 7.10 -4.32 -12.29
C ALA A 101 6.97 -3.31 -11.14
N ALA A 102 7.83 -3.38 -10.13
CA ALA A 102 7.71 -2.61 -8.89
C ALA A 102 9.09 -2.23 -8.31
N HIS A 103 9.98 -1.67 -9.14
CA HIS A 103 11.39 -1.41 -8.82
C HIS A 103 11.60 -0.65 -7.50
N TRP A 104 10.96 0.51 -7.34
CA TRP A 104 11.13 1.38 -6.18
C TRP A 104 10.43 0.82 -4.94
N LEU A 105 9.26 0.18 -5.12
CA LEU A 105 8.51 -0.42 -4.02
C LEU A 105 9.24 -1.60 -3.37
N VAL A 106 10.02 -2.36 -4.15
CA VAL A 106 10.67 -3.60 -3.71
C VAL A 106 12.19 -3.52 -3.57
N ASP A 107 12.77 -2.32 -3.70
CA ASP A 107 14.23 -2.11 -3.72
C ASP A 107 14.94 -2.66 -2.47
N ASN A 108 14.23 -2.73 -1.34
CA ASN A 108 14.78 -3.26 -0.09
C ASN A 108 14.73 -4.79 0.06
N LEU A 109 14.08 -5.53 -0.86
CA LEU A 109 13.97 -6.99 -0.77
C LEU A 109 15.36 -7.61 -0.98
N ARG A 110 16.05 -8.07 0.07
CA ARG A 110 17.45 -8.50 -0.09
C ARG A 110 17.65 -9.90 -0.68
N SER A 111 16.60 -10.73 -0.66
CA SER A 111 16.71 -12.10 -1.14
C SER A 111 16.52 -12.17 -2.65
N ASP A 112 17.61 -12.39 -3.39
CA ASP A 112 17.56 -12.61 -4.84
C ASP A 112 16.70 -13.83 -5.22
N THR A 113 16.64 -14.83 -4.33
CA THR A 113 15.75 -15.98 -4.52
C THR A 113 14.30 -15.52 -4.55
N VAL A 114 13.85 -14.78 -3.52
CA VAL A 114 12.47 -14.29 -3.45
C VAL A 114 12.16 -13.32 -4.59
N ARG A 115 13.10 -12.43 -4.95
CA ARG A 115 12.96 -11.51 -6.10
C ARG A 115 12.67 -12.21 -7.42
N ARG A 116 13.17 -13.44 -7.59
CA ARG A 116 12.97 -14.24 -8.80
C ARG A 116 11.70 -15.07 -8.79
N MET A 117 10.96 -15.12 -7.68
CA MET A 117 9.72 -15.87 -7.59
C MET A 117 8.54 -15.07 -8.13
N GLY A 118 7.54 -15.78 -8.65
CA GLY A 118 6.25 -15.19 -8.98
C GLY A 118 5.36 -15.09 -7.73
N GLY A 119 4.36 -14.23 -7.78
CA GLY A 119 3.47 -14.01 -6.64
C GLY A 119 2.54 -12.82 -6.81
N ILE A 120 2.15 -12.25 -5.67
CA ILE A 120 1.23 -11.13 -5.60
C ILE A 120 1.90 -10.01 -4.81
N LEU A 121 1.99 -8.83 -5.40
CA LEU A 121 2.40 -7.63 -4.71
C LEU A 121 1.15 -6.88 -4.24
N ALA A 122 1.01 -6.70 -2.92
CA ALA A 122 -0.04 -5.93 -2.30
C ALA A 122 0.45 -4.51 -1.99
N VAL A 123 -0.18 -3.52 -2.62
CA VAL A 123 0.13 -2.10 -2.47
C VAL A 123 -1.04 -1.41 -1.75
N PRO A 124 -0.91 -1.12 -0.44
CA PRO A 124 -1.95 -0.47 0.35
C PRO A 124 -1.98 1.06 0.17
N PHE A 125 -3.17 1.63 0.32
CA PHE A 125 -3.44 3.06 0.29
C PHE A 125 -4.48 3.42 1.35
N GLU A 126 -4.39 4.62 1.93
CA GLU A 126 -5.43 5.19 2.77
C GLU A 126 -6.22 6.25 2.01
N ILE A 127 -7.51 6.32 2.29
CA ILE A 127 -8.35 7.45 1.94
C ILE A 127 -8.35 8.39 3.14
N ARG A 128 -7.62 9.50 3.03
CA ARG A 128 -7.48 10.52 4.07
C ARG A 128 -8.24 11.77 3.69
N GLN A 129 -8.88 12.40 4.67
CA GLN A 129 -9.42 13.74 4.46
C GLN A 129 -8.33 14.79 4.69
N ILE A 130 -7.97 15.54 3.64
CA ILE A 130 -7.02 16.66 3.67
C ILE A 130 -7.72 17.87 3.07
N ASP A 131 -7.72 19.00 3.78
CA ASP A 131 -8.39 20.24 3.35
C ASP A 131 -9.84 20.04 2.86
N ALA A 132 -10.60 19.25 3.63
CA ALA A 132 -11.99 18.86 3.35
C ALA A 132 -12.22 18.03 2.08
N ARG A 133 -11.16 17.57 1.42
CA ARG A 133 -11.22 16.65 0.27
C ARG A 133 -10.68 15.28 0.66
N ASP A 134 -11.19 14.25 0.02
CA ASP A 134 -10.66 12.91 0.19
C ASP A 134 -9.47 12.74 -0.77
N HIS A 135 -8.37 12.21 -0.24
CA HIS A 135 -7.13 11.94 -0.96
C HIS A 135 -6.74 10.49 -0.77
N LEU A 136 -6.33 9.84 -1.85
CA LEU A 136 -5.78 8.49 -1.81
C LEU A 136 -4.27 8.61 -1.63
N VAL A 137 -3.75 8.12 -0.51
CA VAL A 137 -2.34 8.22 -0.13
C VAL A 137 -1.76 6.81 -0.04
N PRO A 138 -0.70 6.44 -0.78
CA PRO A 138 -0.07 5.14 -0.62
C PRO A 138 0.48 5.01 0.80
N ASP A 139 0.37 3.83 1.38
CA ASP A 139 1.01 3.57 2.67
C ASP A 139 2.51 3.41 2.49
N TRP A 140 3.26 3.49 3.60
CA TRP A 140 4.72 3.45 3.59
C TRP A 140 5.32 2.06 3.35
N PHE A 141 4.48 1.02 3.23
CA PHE A 141 4.90 -0.36 3.01
C PHE A 141 4.07 -1.04 1.92
N CYS A 142 4.61 -2.11 1.34
CA CYS A 142 3.89 -3.11 0.57
C CYS A 142 4.18 -4.52 1.10
N ILE A 143 3.45 -5.52 0.61
CA ILE A 143 3.69 -6.93 0.97
C ILE A 143 3.79 -7.76 -0.31
N PHE A 144 4.87 -8.53 -0.43
CA PHE A 144 4.96 -9.54 -1.47
C PHE A 144 4.55 -10.91 -0.93
N TYR A 145 3.55 -11.53 -1.55
CA TYR A 145 3.09 -12.89 -1.27
C TYR A 145 3.64 -13.84 -2.34
N GLN A 146 4.63 -14.64 -1.97
CA GLN A 146 5.21 -15.62 -2.86
C GLN A 146 4.15 -16.65 -3.26
N SER A 147 4.04 -16.92 -4.57
CA SER A 147 3.08 -17.89 -5.13
C SER A 147 1.63 -17.67 -4.67
N ALA A 148 1.24 -16.42 -4.41
CA ALA A 148 -0.08 -16.05 -3.87
C ALA A 148 -0.42 -16.79 -2.55
N ASN A 149 0.60 -17.15 -1.75
CA ASN A 149 0.42 -17.89 -0.52
C ASN A 149 0.42 -16.94 0.69
N PRO A 150 -0.68 -16.84 1.48
CA PRO A 150 -0.76 -15.97 2.65
C PRO A 150 0.28 -16.31 3.73
N HIS A 151 0.78 -17.54 3.75
CA HIS A 151 1.83 -17.99 4.67
C HIS A 151 3.24 -17.55 4.26
N LEU A 152 3.45 -17.20 3.00
CA LEU A 152 4.74 -16.79 2.44
C LEU A 152 4.72 -15.31 2.09
N ASN A 153 4.55 -14.47 3.12
CA ASN A 153 4.48 -13.02 3.01
C ASN A 153 5.81 -12.35 3.41
N TYR A 154 6.17 -11.30 2.67
CA TYR A 154 7.36 -10.50 2.86
C TYR A 154 6.98 -9.01 2.89
N PRO A 155 6.85 -8.40 4.08
CA PRO A 155 6.71 -6.95 4.19
C PRO A 155 7.92 -6.23 3.59
N LEU A 156 7.66 -5.17 2.83
CA LEU A 156 8.66 -4.36 2.16
C LEU A 156 8.40 -2.89 2.50
N LEU A 157 9.38 -2.23 3.11
CA LEU A 157 9.45 -0.78 3.24
C LEU A 157 9.53 -0.08 1.88
N SER A 158 8.46 0.62 1.51
CA SER A 158 8.37 1.40 0.28
C SER A 158 8.81 2.84 0.48
N PHE A 159 8.45 3.45 1.61
CA PHE A 159 8.81 4.84 1.94
C PHE A 159 9.84 4.87 3.05
N ARG A 160 11.05 5.35 2.73
CA ARG A 160 12.20 5.35 3.66
C ARG A 160 12.16 6.54 4.60
N SER A 161 11.43 7.61 4.29
CA SER A 161 11.22 8.76 5.20
C SER A 161 10.69 8.33 6.56
N VAL A 162 9.88 7.27 6.61
CA VAL A 162 9.31 6.73 7.85
C VAL A 162 10.36 6.30 8.88
N LEU A 163 11.58 5.96 8.43
CA LEU A 163 12.68 5.60 9.33
C LEU A 163 13.25 6.80 10.12
N THR A 164 12.91 8.02 9.71
CA THR A 164 13.27 9.25 10.43
C THR A 164 12.24 9.62 11.49
N ASP A 165 11.07 8.97 11.50
CA ASP A 165 9.99 9.18 12.45
C ASP A 165 10.19 8.32 13.71
N GLU A 166 10.08 8.94 14.88
CA GLU A 166 10.34 8.28 16.16
C GLU A 166 9.41 7.11 16.46
N ARG A 167 8.20 7.12 15.88
CA ARG A 167 7.20 6.05 16.03
C ARG A 167 7.64 4.72 15.42
N PHE A 168 8.65 4.73 14.56
CA PHE A 168 9.11 3.58 13.78
C PHE A 168 10.54 3.13 14.15
N ARG A 169 11.11 3.66 15.25
CA ARG A 169 12.48 3.35 15.68
C ARG A 169 12.68 1.85 15.95
N GLY A 170 13.23 1.14 14.97
CA GLY A 170 13.86 -0.18 15.11
C GLY A 170 13.22 -1.24 14.22
N GLU A 171 11.92 -1.48 14.37
CA GLU A 171 11.25 -2.66 13.80
C GLU A 171 10.02 -2.27 12.97
N TRP A 172 10.24 -1.54 11.87
CA TRP A 172 9.17 -1.19 10.92
C TRP A 172 8.43 -2.43 10.40
N THR A 173 9.11 -3.58 10.31
CA THR A 173 8.52 -4.86 9.88
C THR A 173 7.37 -5.28 10.79
N ASP A 174 7.51 -5.11 12.11
CA ASP A 174 6.47 -5.47 13.07
C ASP A 174 5.29 -4.50 12.99
N VAL A 175 5.56 -3.21 12.79
CA VAL A 175 4.52 -2.21 12.54
C VAL A 175 3.75 -2.54 11.27
N ALA A 176 4.43 -2.94 10.20
CA ALA A 176 3.79 -3.37 8.95
C ALA A 176 2.91 -4.60 9.16
N ARG A 177 3.39 -5.59 9.93
CA ARG A 177 2.64 -6.80 10.29
C ARG A 177 1.37 -6.49 11.09
N LEU A 178 1.44 -5.55 12.03
CA LEU A 178 0.28 -5.11 12.82
C LEU A 178 -0.71 -4.28 11.98
N ARG A 179 -0.21 -3.58 10.96
CA ARG A 179 -1.00 -2.69 10.11
C ARG A 179 -1.66 -3.39 8.93
N ALA A 180 -1.05 -4.44 8.38
CA ALA A 180 -1.57 -5.19 7.24
C ALA A 180 -3.00 -5.74 7.41
N PRO A 181 -3.40 -6.29 8.58
CA PRO A 181 -4.79 -6.72 8.81
C PRO A 181 -5.83 -5.59 8.66
N LEU A 182 -5.42 -4.32 8.84
CA LEU A 182 -6.32 -3.18 8.60
C LEU A 182 -6.74 -3.05 7.14
N TYR A 183 -5.93 -3.61 6.22
CA TYR A 183 -6.18 -3.71 4.78
C TYR A 183 -6.75 -5.08 4.37
N GLY A 184 -7.20 -5.91 5.33
CA GLY A 184 -7.61 -7.28 5.05
C GLY A 184 -6.45 -8.17 4.57
N LEU A 185 -5.21 -7.72 4.68
CA LEU A 185 -4.05 -8.47 4.19
C LEU A 185 -3.65 -9.55 5.21
N PRO A 186 -3.64 -10.84 4.82
CA PRO A 186 -3.29 -11.92 5.72
C PRO A 186 -1.79 -11.84 6.06
N MET A 187 -1.48 -11.96 7.35
CA MET A 187 -0.11 -12.02 7.84
C MET A 187 0.09 -13.33 8.59
N HIS A 188 1.07 -14.11 8.15
CA HIS A 188 1.58 -15.21 8.95
C HIS A 188 2.55 -14.69 10.00
N ASP A 189 2.31 -15.09 11.24
CA ASP A 189 3.24 -14.89 12.35
C ASP A 189 4.22 -16.06 12.38
N PRO A 190 5.50 -15.88 11.99
CA PRO A 190 6.48 -16.96 12.02
C PRO A 190 6.73 -17.51 13.45
N MET A 191 6.30 -16.80 14.50
CA MET A 191 6.43 -17.21 15.90
C MET A 191 5.22 -18.03 16.40
N LYS A 192 4.11 -18.06 15.67
CA LYS A 192 3.01 -19.00 15.92
C LYS A 192 3.20 -20.18 14.97
N ALA A 193 3.76 -21.26 15.51
CA ALA A 193 3.79 -22.54 14.79
C ALA A 193 2.36 -22.97 14.39
N PRO A 194 2.21 -23.71 13.27
CA PRO A 194 0.92 -24.21 12.80
C PRO A 194 0.21 -25.11 13.83
#